data_AF-A0A5B0BQ24-F1
#
_entry.id   AF-A0A5B0BQ24-F1
#
_cell.length_a   1.000
_cell.length_b   1.000
_cell.length_c   1.000
_cell.angle_alpha   90.00
_cell.angle_beta   90.00
_cell.angle_gamma   90.00
#
_symmetry.space_group_name_H-M   'P 1'
#
loop_
_entity.id
_entity.type
_entity.pdbx_description
1 polymer ?
#
loop_
_entity_poly.entity_id
_entity_poly.type
_entity_poly.pdbx_seq_one_letter_code
_entity_poly.pdbx_strand_id
1 'polypeptide(L)'
;MGCTQEEPQDKNIELIQAFLKYELNTPNKEAIQAQNEWYEWIEGQQGSIPFSKEYDAYLKDNYGPYFSESGYKKLISRNQILMFHITANEYDHQTTVSKIDVEQSKDTPTNYYFTAYIDYKKTEKKKLMQKSQV
;
A
#
# COMPACT_ATOMS: atom_id res chain seq x y z
N MET A 1 43.38 15.19 -5.72
CA MET A 1 41.95 15.54 -5.55
C MET A 1 41.18 14.31 -5.99
N GLY A 2 40.67 13.52 -5.04
CA GLY A 2 39.95 12.29 -5.34
C GLY A 2 38.55 12.63 -5.82
N CYS A 3 38.18 12.13 -6.98
CA CYS A 3 36.81 12.20 -7.47
C CYS A 3 35.90 11.50 -6.46
N THR A 4 34.98 12.25 -5.85
CA THR A 4 33.84 11.69 -5.13
C THR A 4 32.97 10.99 -6.17
N GLN A 5 33.20 9.69 -6.33
CA GLN A 5 32.31 8.85 -7.10
C GLN A 5 31.04 8.74 -6.26
N GLU A 6 29.94 9.39 -6.69
CA GLU A 6 28.62 9.10 -6.12
C GLU A 6 28.43 7.59 -6.22
N GLU A 7 28.31 6.93 -5.07
CA GLU A 7 28.05 5.49 -5.05
C GLU A 7 26.77 5.21 -5.84
N PRO A 8 26.76 4.19 -6.71
CA PRO A 8 25.55 3.84 -7.45
C PRO A 8 24.42 3.62 -6.45
N GLN A 9 23.36 4.42 -6.58
CA GLN A 9 22.19 4.36 -5.71
C GLN A 9 21.68 2.91 -5.67
N ASP A 10 21.63 2.33 -4.47
CA ASP A 10 21.23 0.93 -4.27
C ASP A 10 19.81 0.73 -4.81
N LYS A 11 19.62 -0.20 -5.74
CA LYS A 11 18.30 -0.51 -6.34
C LYS A 11 17.25 -0.87 -5.28
N ASN A 12 17.66 -1.38 -4.12
CA ASN A 12 16.76 -1.63 -3.01
C ASN A 12 16.21 -0.33 -2.39
N ILE A 13 16.99 0.76 -2.37
CA ILE A 13 16.52 2.07 -1.91
C ILE A 13 15.37 2.55 -2.81
N GLU A 14 15.53 2.46 -4.13
CA GLU A 14 14.49 2.86 -5.08
C GLU A 14 13.22 1.99 -4.91
N LEU A 15 13.38 0.68 -4.73
CA LEU A 15 12.26 -0.24 -4.48
C LEU A 15 11.54 0.07 -3.17
N ILE A 16 12.28 0.34 -2.08
CA ILE A 16 11.70 0.73 -0.79
C ILE A 16 10.94 2.05 -0.92
N GLN A 17 11.52 3.05 -1.58
CA GLN A 17 10.87 4.33 -1.81
C GLN A 17 9.59 4.18 -2.65
N ALA A 18 9.62 3.38 -3.71
CA ALA A 18 8.46 3.13 -4.55
C ALA A 18 7.34 2.41 -3.77
N PHE A 19 7.68 1.37 -3.01
CA PHE A 19 6.73 0.63 -2.17
C PHE A 19 6.09 1.55 -1.11
N LEU A 20 6.90 2.28 -0.34
CA LEU A 20 6.40 3.19 0.70
C LEU A 20 5.55 4.31 0.09
N LYS A 21 5.93 4.82 -1.09
CA LYS A 21 5.13 5.83 -1.79
C LYS A 21 3.77 5.27 -2.23
N TYR A 22 3.73 4.05 -2.73
CA TYR A 22 2.46 3.40 -3.08
C TYR A 22 1.58 3.19 -1.84
N GLU A 23 2.14 2.55 -0.81
CA GLU A 23 1.40 2.11 0.38
C GLU A 23 0.91 3.28 1.25
N LEU A 24 1.68 4.38 1.33
CA LEU A 24 1.40 5.51 2.22
C LEU A 24 0.70 6.68 1.52
N ASN A 25 0.49 6.63 0.21
CA ASN A 25 -0.42 7.53 -0.50
C ASN A 25 -1.82 6.93 -0.50
N THR A 26 -2.65 7.35 0.45
CA THR A 26 -3.95 6.73 0.70
C THR A 26 -5.07 7.78 0.70
N PRO A 27 -6.33 7.39 0.42
CA PRO A 27 -6.78 6.09 -0.07
C PRO A 27 -6.41 5.85 -1.54
N ASN A 28 -6.17 4.59 -1.91
CA ASN A 28 -6.08 4.15 -3.31
C ASN A 28 -7.40 3.50 -3.71
N LYS A 29 -8.07 4.05 -4.74
CA LYS A 29 -9.40 3.59 -5.18
C LYS A 29 -9.39 2.15 -5.70
N GLU A 30 -8.36 1.76 -6.43
CA GLU A 30 -8.24 0.40 -6.97
C GLU A 30 -8.02 -0.61 -5.84
N ALA A 31 -7.23 -0.25 -4.83
CA ALA A 31 -7.03 -1.08 -3.64
C ALA A 31 -8.34 -1.30 -2.87
N ILE A 32 -9.13 -0.24 -2.71
CA ILE A 32 -10.43 -0.31 -2.04
C ILE A 32 -11.42 -1.16 -2.84
N GLN A 33 -11.44 -0.98 -4.16
CA GLN A 33 -12.29 -1.76 -5.05
C GLN A 33 -11.93 -3.25 -4.96
N ALA A 34 -10.65 -3.59 -5.11
CA ALA A 34 -10.18 -4.97 -5.02
C ALA A 34 -10.55 -5.62 -3.67
N GLN A 35 -10.42 -4.88 -2.57
CA GLN A 35 -10.82 -5.37 -1.24
C GLN A 35 -12.33 -5.57 -1.11
N ASN A 36 -13.15 -4.60 -1.54
CA ASN A 36 -14.61 -4.68 -1.43
C ASN A 36 -15.15 -5.86 -2.25
N GLU A 37 -14.69 -6.01 -3.48
CA GLU A 37 -15.10 -7.11 -4.34
C GLU A 37 -14.66 -8.47 -3.76
N TRP A 38 -13.49 -8.54 -3.12
CA TRP A 38 -13.04 -9.75 -2.39
C TRP A 38 -13.94 -10.08 -1.20
N TYR A 39 -14.36 -9.08 -0.42
CA TYR A 39 -15.33 -9.27 0.66
C TYR A 39 -16.69 -9.73 0.13
N GLU A 40 -17.22 -9.09 -0.91
CA GLU A 40 -18.49 -9.48 -1.55
C GLU A 40 -18.44 -10.94 -2.05
N TRP A 41 -17.31 -11.35 -2.62
CA TRP A 41 -17.10 -12.74 -3.04
C TRP A 41 -17.09 -13.73 -1.87
N ILE A 42 -16.45 -13.38 -0.75
CA ILE A 42 -16.44 -14.21 0.47
C ILE A 42 -17.83 -14.28 1.10
N GLU A 43 -18.54 -13.16 1.22
CA GLU A 43 -19.85 -13.10 1.85
C GLU A 43 -20.94 -13.78 1.01
N GLY A 44 -20.80 -13.76 -0.32
CA GLY A 44 -21.79 -14.30 -1.26
C GLY A 44 -21.66 -15.77 -1.66
N GLN A 45 -20.69 -16.54 -1.14
CA GLN A 45 -20.18 -17.80 -1.74
C GLN A 45 -21.18 -18.64 -2.58
N GLN A 46 -21.05 -18.55 -3.92
CA GLN A 46 -21.41 -19.62 -4.86
C GLN A 46 -20.18 -20.03 -5.71
N GLY A 47 -19.39 -20.97 -5.18
CA GLY A 47 -18.89 -22.13 -5.93
C GLY A 47 -18.05 -21.97 -7.21
N SER A 48 -17.50 -20.81 -7.55
CA SER A 48 -16.73 -20.65 -8.80
C SER A 48 -15.41 -19.93 -8.53
N ILE A 49 -14.33 -20.50 -9.07
CA ILE A 49 -12.91 -20.11 -8.92
C ILE A 49 -12.42 -18.98 -9.91
N PRO A 50 -13.19 -17.96 -10.35
CA PRO A 50 -12.59 -16.82 -11.07
C PRO A 50 -12.11 -15.66 -10.16
N PHE A 51 -12.89 -15.24 -9.16
CA PHE A 51 -12.71 -13.92 -8.54
C PHE A 51 -11.45 -13.81 -7.65
N SER A 52 -11.07 -14.89 -6.97
CA SER A 52 -9.80 -14.92 -6.22
C SER A 52 -8.61 -14.60 -7.13
N LYS A 53 -8.67 -14.96 -8.43
CA LYS A 53 -7.59 -14.67 -9.37
C LYS A 53 -7.47 -13.18 -9.69
N GLU A 54 -8.56 -12.42 -9.67
CA GLU A 54 -8.55 -10.98 -9.95
C GLU A 54 -7.96 -10.21 -8.77
N TYR A 55 -8.37 -10.56 -7.54
CA TYR A 55 -7.75 -10.05 -6.32
C TYR A 55 -6.27 -10.45 -6.22
N ASP A 56 -5.94 -11.73 -6.44
CA ASP A 56 -4.56 -12.22 -6.41
C ASP A 56 -3.70 -11.57 -7.50
N ALA A 57 -4.26 -11.33 -8.69
CA ALA A 57 -3.60 -10.61 -9.78
C ALA A 57 -3.36 -9.16 -9.41
N TYR A 58 -4.36 -8.46 -8.84
CA TYR A 58 -4.19 -7.10 -8.34
C TYR A 58 -3.05 -7.00 -7.34
N LEU A 59 -3.04 -7.88 -6.32
CA LEU A 59 -1.95 -7.93 -5.35
C LEU A 59 -0.61 -8.26 -6.01
N LYS A 60 -0.58 -9.20 -6.96
CA LYS A 60 0.65 -9.61 -7.62
C LYS A 60 1.23 -8.49 -8.49
N ASP A 61 0.39 -7.77 -9.21
CA ASP A 61 0.81 -6.71 -10.12
C ASP A 61 1.24 -5.46 -9.36
N ASN A 62 0.54 -5.12 -8.26
CA ASN A 62 0.82 -3.92 -7.49
C ASN A 62 1.90 -4.12 -6.42
N TYR A 63 1.96 -5.27 -5.76
CA TYR A 63 2.94 -5.52 -4.69
C TYR A 63 4.10 -6.41 -5.14
N GLY A 64 3.86 -7.36 -6.06
CA GLY A 64 4.87 -8.32 -6.50
C GLY A 64 6.19 -7.71 -6.97
N PRO A 65 6.23 -6.59 -7.70
CA PRO A 65 7.48 -5.96 -8.13
C PRO A 65 8.39 -5.50 -6.99
N TYR A 66 7.86 -5.27 -5.78
CA TYR A 66 8.63 -4.76 -4.63
C TYR A 66 9.25 -5.85 -3.77
N PHE A 67 8.90 -7.11 -4.00
CA PHE A 67 9.32 -8.22 -3.13
C PHE A 67 9.90 -9.37 -3.95
N SER A 68 10.83 -10.11 -3.35
CA SER A 68 11.14 -11.47 -3.82
C SER A 68 9.90 -12.35 -3.75
N GLU A 69 9.86 -13.46 -4.49
CA GLU A 69 8.71 -14.37 -4.47
C GLU A 69 8.39 -14.86 -3.04
N SER A 70 9.42 -15.18 -2.25
CA SER A 70 9.26 -15.60 -0.86
C SER A 70 8.86 -14.45 0.06
N GLY A 71 9.32 -13.23 -0.21
CA GLY A 71 8.90 -12.02 0.50
C GLY A 71 7.42 -11.70 0.25
N TYR A 72 6.99 -11.77 -1.00
CA TYR A 72 5.61 -11.57 -1.42
C TYR A 72 4.68 -12.60 -0.76
N LYS A 73 5.05 -13.90 -0.80
CA LYS A 73 4.27 -14.96 -0.12
C LYS A 73 4.11 -14.71 1.38
N LYS A 74 5.15 -14.20 2.05
CA LYS A 74 5.08 -13.82 3.47
C LYS A 74 4.23 -12.57 3.73
N LEU A 75 4.20 -11.63 2.78
CA LEU A 75 3.36 -10.44 2.87
C LEU A 75 1.88 -10.83 2.81
N ILE A 76 1.48 -11.54 1.75
CA ILE A 76 0.07 -11.92 1.54
C ILE A 76 -0.44 -12.85 2.65
N SER A 77 0.41 -13.70 3.25
CA SER A 77 0.00 -14.60 4.33
C SER A 77 -0.38 -13.89 5.63
N ARG A 78 -0.02 -12.60 5.78
CA ARG A 78 -0.39 -11.81 6.97
C ARG A 78 -1.81 -11.26 6.91
N ASN A 79 -2.47 -11.31 5.75
CA ASN A 79 -3.84 -10.83 5.55
C ASN A 79 -4.08 -9.38 6.05
N GLN A 80 -3.06 -8.53 5.93
CA GLN A 80 -3.10 -7.10 6.29
C GLN A 80 -2.69 -6.21 5.11
N ILE A 81 -2.62 -6.79 3.92
CA ILE A 81 -2.36 -6.05 2.69
C ILE A 81 -3.54 -5.09 2.44
N LEU A 82 -3.28 -3.92 1.85
CA LEU A 82 -4.27 -2.86 1.61
C LEU A 82 -4.81 -2.14 2.86
N MET A 83 -4.42 -2.53 4.08
CA MET A 83 -4.98 -2.01 5.33
C MET A 83 -4.92 -0.47 5.45
N PHE A 84 -3.84 0.16 5.00
CA PHE A 84 -3.73 1.62 5.04
C PHE A 84 -4.75 2.29 4.12
N HIS A 85 -4.97 1.75 2.91
CA HIS A 85 -5.97 2.28 1.98
C HIS A 85 -7.41 2.11 2.50
N ILE A 86 -7.70 0.95 3.08
CA ILE A 86 -9.01 0.63 3.67
C ILE A 86 -9.29 1.57 4.85
N THR A 87 -8.37 1.64 5.80
CA THR A 87 -8.50 2.50 6.99
C THR A 87 -8.66 3.97 6.58
N ALA A 88 -7.85 4.44 5.62
CA ALA A 88 -7.98 5.81 5.14
C ALA A 88 -9.37 6.11 4.56
N ASN A 89 -9.93 5.18 3.78
CA ASN A 89 -11.27 5.31 3.22
C ASN A 89 -12.38 5.27 4.27
N GLU A 90 -12.29 4.36 5.26
CA GLU A 90 -13.29 4.21 6.32
C GLU A 90 -13.39 5.45 7.21
N TYR A 91 -12.25 6.09 7.51
CA TYR A 91 -12.19 7.25 8.40
C TYR A 91 -12.16 8.60 7.66
N ASP A 92 -12.40 8.59 6.35
CA ASP A 92 -12.35 9.78 5.48
C ASP A 92 -11.02 10.55 5.60
N HIS A 93 -9.93 9.81 5.75
CA HIS A 93 -8.57 10.32 5.80
C HIS A 93 -7.92 10.25 4.42
N GLN A 94 -7.09 11.24 4.10
CA GLN A 94 -6.21 11.22 2.94
C GLN A 94 -4.79 11.51 3.41
N THR A 95 -3.85 10.70 2.92
CA THR A 95 -2.41 10.87 3.15
C THR A 95 -1.70 11.12 1.83
N THR A 96 -0.69 11.98 1.86
CA THR A 96 0.19 12.21 0.72
C THR A 96 1.63 12.22 1.18
N VAL A 97 2.46 11.40 0.55
CA VAL A 97 3.89 11.32 0.83
C VAL A 97 4.59 12.49 0.15
N SER A 98 5.18 13.37 0.95
CA SER A 98 5.94 14.53 0.45
C SER A 98 7.42 14.18 0.25
N LYS A 99 7.98 13.31 1.09
CA LYS A 99 9.38 12.89 1.05
C LYS A 99 9.57 11.51 1.67
N ILE A 100 10.54 10.74 1.14
CA ILE A 100 11.01 9.49 1.76
C ILE A 100 12.54 9.52 1.78
N ASP A 101 13.12 9.49 2.97
CA ASP A 101 14.55 9.29 3.19
C ASP A 101 14.79 7.80 3.47
N VAL A 102 15.77 7.18 2.80
CA VAL A 102 16.17 5.79 3.01
C VAL A 102 17.68 5.71 3.12
N GLU A 103 18.16 5.03 4.15
CA GLU A 103 19.58 4.85 4.42
C GLU A 103 19.87 3.36 4.66
N GLN A 104 20.84 2.81 3.93
CA GLN A 104 21.33 1.46 4.18
C GLN A 104 22.17 1.43 5.46
N SER A 105 21.97 0.40 6.29
CA SER A 105 22.75 0.21 7.49
C SER A 105 24.21 -0.11 7.15
N LYS A 106 25.14 0.64 7.75
CA LYS A 106 26.59 0.42 7.60
C LYS A 106 27.05 -0.86 8.27
N ASP A 107 26.39 -1.27 9.35
CA ASP A 107 26.77 -2.45 10.14
C ASP A 107 26.11 -3.73 9.62
N THR A 108 25.01 -3.62 8.88
CA THR A 108 24.26 -4.76 8.34
C THR A 108 23.70 -4.38 6.97
N PRO A 109 24.46 -4.56 5.88
CA PRO A 109 24.09 -4.07 4.55
C PRO A 109 22.74 -4.58 4.00
N THR A 110 22.18 -5.63 4.58
CA THR A 110 20.83 -6.13 4.24
C THR A 110 19.69 -5.32 4.87
N ASN A 111 20.00 -4.41 5.79
CA ASN A 111 19.02 -3.63 6.55
C ASN A 111 18.98 -2.19 6.05
N TYR A 112 17.78 -1.62 6.05
CA TYR A 112 17.53 -0.24 5.64
C TYR A 112 16.72 0.47 6.72
N TYR A 113 17.08 1.71 7.00
CA TYR A 113 16.30 2.63 7.80
C TYR A 113 15.58 3.59 6.86
N PHE A 114 14.32 3.92 7.17
CA PHE A 114 13.58 4.89 6.37
C PHE A 114 12.78 5.85 7.24
N THR A 115 12.62 7.07 6.74
CA THR A 115 11.73 8.10 7.28
C THR A 115 10.80 8.58 6.18
N ALA A 116 9.49 8.41 6.37
CA ALA A 116 8.47 8.92 5.45
C ALA A 116 7.81 10.17 6.04
N TYR A 117 7.75 11.24 5.25
CA TYR A 117 7.08 12.49 5.59
C TYR A 117 5.72 12.49 4.91
N ILE A 118 4.66 12.56 5.73
CA ILE A 118 3.28 12.34 5.29
C ILE A 118 2.45 13.57 5.64
N ASP A 119 1.87 14.18 4.63
CA ASP A 119 0.81 15.18 4.78
C ASP A 119 -0.53 14.45 4.97
N TYR A 120 -1.35 14.93 5.90
CA TYR A 120 -2.63 14.32 6.26
C TYR A 120 -3.77 15.33 6.19
N LYS A 121 -4.91 14.90 5.66
CA LYS A 121 -6.16 15.67 5.62
C LYS A 121 -7.35 14.79 5.98
N LYS A 122 -8.27 15.32 6.78
CA LYS A 122 -9.59 14.70 7.03
C LYS A 122 -10.64 15.36 6.15
N THR A 123 -11.37 14.58 5.38
CA THR A 123 -12.47 15.08 4.56
C THR A 123 -13.75 15.03 5.40
N GLU A 124 -14.37 16.18 5.67
CA GLU A 124 -15.69 16.20 6.30
C GLU A 124 -16.75 15.80 5.26
N LYS A 125 -17.26 14.57 5.32
CA LYS A 125 -18.50 14.22 4.61
C LYS A 125 -19.67 14.98 5.25
N LYS A 126 -20.24 15.95 4.53
CA LYS A 126 -21.53 16.56 4.90
C LYS A 126 -22.58 15.45 5.03
N LYS A 127 -23.01 15.18 6.26
CA LYS A 127 -24.12 14.27 6.57
C LYS A 127 -25.40 14.88 5.98
N LEU A 128 -25.84 14.42 4.81
CA LEU A 128 -27.17 14.72 4.29
C LEU A 128 -28.18 14.04 5.22
N MET A 129 -28.67 14.78 6.22
CA MET A 129 -29.82 14.34 7.01
C MET A 129 -31.05 14.35 6.11
N GLN A 130 -31.38 13.20 5.52
CA GLN A 130 -32.69 13.00 4.92
C GLN A 130 -33.68 12.82 6.07
N LYS A 131 -34.41 13.89 6.42
CA LYS A 131 -35.58 13.79 7.28
C LYS A 131 -36.67 13.06 6.49
N SER A 132 -36.86 11.78 6.74
CA SER A 132 -38.15 11.15 6.43
C SER A 132 -39.14 11.55 7.52
N GLN A 133 -40.14 12.35 7.15
CA GLN A 133 -41.34 12.53 7.98
C GLN A 133 -42.22 11.28 7.81
N VAL A 134 -42.72 10.78 8.94
CA VAL A 134 -43.79 9.77 9.03
C VAL A 134 -45.12 10.47 8.84
#